data_AF-A0A8S1BBL5-F1
#
_entry.id   AF-A0A8S1BBL5-F1
#
_cell.length_a   1.000
_cell.length_b   1.000
_cell.length_c   1.000
_cell.angle_alpha   90.00
_cell.angle_beta   90.00
_cell.angle_gamma   90.00
#
_symmetry.space_group_name_H-M   'P 1'
#
loop_
_entity.id
_entity.type
_entity.pdbx_description
1 polymer ?
#
loop_
_entity_poly.entity_id
_entity_poly.type
_entity_poly.pdbx_seq_one_letter_code
_entity_poly.pdbx_strand_id
1 'polypeptide(L)'
;MEECQAQNVNLSEKFCPAYYDGLLCWDPTPWNTVAVQKCFSEFHGVEYDDTQNASRLCMEGEWRNYSNYANCTERITNVSPTDVTSLIYLSGYSISLAALSLAVFVFLYF
;
A
#
# COMPACT_ATOMS: atom_id res chain seq x y z
N MET A 1 -7.54 16.59 -0.22
CA MET A 1 -7.21 16.89 1.20
C MET A 1 -8.21 17.86 1.79
N GLU A 2 -8.48 19.00 1.16
CA GLU A 2 -9.50 19.98 1.61
C GLU A 2 -10.92 19.39 1.66
N GLU A 3 -11.28 18.50 0.73
CA GLU A 3 -12.60 17.84 0.71
C GLU A 3 -12.87 16.99 1.96
N CYS A 4 -11.84 16.32 2.49
CA CYS A 4 -11.96 15.50 3.70
C CYS A 4 -12.24 16.38 4.92
N GLN A 5 -11.54 17.51 5.01
CA GLN A 5 -11.71 18.43 6.12
C GLN A 5 -13.04 19.17 6.08
N ALA A 6 -13.66 19.31 4.90
CA ALA A 6 -14.99 19.92 4.76
C ALA A 6 -16.09 19.14 5.51
N GLN A 7 -15.88 17.85 5.81
CA GLN A 7 -16.83 17.05 6.58
C GLN A 7 -16.88 17.41 8.07
N ASN A 8 -15.97 18.27 8.55
CA ASN A 8 -15.97 18.76 9.92
C ASN A 8 -16.99 19.88 10.21
N VAL A 9 -17.78 20.27 9.22
CA VAL A 9 -18.80 21.31 9.38
C VAL A 9 -20.00 20.75 10.16
N ASN A 10 -20.33 21.36 11.31
CA ASN A 10 -21.38 20.94 12.25
C ASN A 10 -21.14 19.61 12.97
N LEU A 11 -19.90 19.30 13.33
CA LEU A 11 -19.63 18.14 14.16
C LEU A 11 -20.16 18.30 15.59
N SER A 12 -20.83 17.26 16.09
CA SER A 12 -21.24 17.19 17.50
C SER A 12 -20.02 16.99 18.40
N GLU A 13 -20.09 17.46 19.65
CA GLU A 13 -18.98 17.45 20.62
C GLU A 13 -18.43 16.05 20.96
N LYS A 14 -19.09 14.97 20.52
CA LYS A 14 -18.73 13.56 20.82
C LYS A 14 -18.25 12.76 19.61
N PHE A 15 -17.59 13.41 18.66
CA PHE A 15 -17.02 12.79 17.48
C PHE A 15 -15.53 13.09 17.35
N CYS A 16 -14.77 12.19 16.71
CA CYS A 16 -13.48 12.53 16.13
C CYS A 16 -13.71 13.27 14.81
N PRO A 17 -12.95 14.35 14.52
CA PRO A 17 -13.07 15.08 13.28
C PRO A 17 -12.65 14.22 12.08
N ALA A 18 -13.17 14.51 10.90
CA ALA A 18 -12.66 13.96 9.66
C ALA A 18 -11.15 14.20 9.53
N TYR A 19 -10.41 13.15 9.21
CA TYR A 19 -8.95 13.14 9.20
C TYR A 19 -8.43 12.42 7.96
N TYR A 20 -7.47 13.04 7.28
CA TYR A 20 -6.77 12.43 6.17
C TYR A 20 -5.41 11.92 6.65
N ASP A 21 -5.17 10.62 6.53
CA ASP A 21 -3.93 9.99 7.02
C ASP A 21 -2.85 9.82 5.95
N GLY A 22 -3.04 10.41 4.77
CA GLY A 22 -2.16 10.26 3.61
C GLY A 22 -2.62 9.18 2.63
N LEU A 23 -3.56 8.32 3.02
CA LEU A 23 -4.12 7.27 2.18
C LEU A 23 -5.62 7.44 2.02
N LEU A 24 -6.37 7.45 3.14
CA LEU A 24 -7.82 7.54 3.14
C LEU A 24 -8.31 8.76 3.90
N CYS A 25 -9.49 9.24 3.50
CA CYS A 25 -10.26 10.15 4.32
C CYS A 25 -11.10 9.35 5.31
N TRP A 26 -10.85 9.57 6.59
CA TRP A 26 -11.63 9.01 7.69
C TRP A 26 -12.78 9.93 8.00
N ASP A 27 -14.00 9.44 7.85
CA ASP A 27 -15.21 10.20 8.14
C ASP A 27 -15.37 10.47 9.64
N PRO A 28 -16.09 11.54 10.01
CA PRO A 28 -16.33 11.84 11.41
C PRO A 28 -17.02 10.68 12.13
N THR A 29 -16.38 10.21 13.20
CA THR A 29 -16.76 8.96 13.85
C THR A 29 -17.01 9.20 15.34
N PRO A 30 -18.06 8.63 15.95
CA PRO A 30 -18.34 8.81 17.38
C PRO A 30 -17.18 8.35 18.28
N TRP A 31 -17.06 8.94 19.46
CA TRP A 31 -16.05 8.52 20.44
C TRP A 31 -16.18 7.04 20.81
N ASN A 32 -15.03 6.40 21.01
CA ASN A 32 -14.89 5.00 21.38
C ASN A 32 -15.50 4.03 20.34
N THR A 33 -15.54 4.45 19.07
CA THR A 33 -15.99 3.62 17.96
C THR A 33 -14.93 3.53 16.86
N VAL A 34 -15.08 2.54 16.00
CA VAL A 34 -14.16 2.27 14.89
C VAL A 34 -14.77 2.81 13.61
N ALA A 35 -14.05 3.70 12.94
CA ALA A 35 -14.34 4.13 11.60
C ALA A 35 -13.97 3.01 10.64
N VAL A 36 -14.87 2.68 9.72
CA VAL A 36 -14.64 1.65 8.70
C VAL A 36 -14.83 2.31 7.34
N GLN A 37 -13.80 2.23 6.50
CA GLN A 37 -13.82 2.74 5.14
C GLN A 37 -13.42 1.64 4.17
N LYS A 38 -13.97 1.68 2.95
CA LYS A 38 -13.60 0.76 1.89
C LYS A 38 -12.13 0.97 1.52
N CYS A 39 -11.40 -0.10 1.21
CA CYS A 39 -10.05 0.02 0.67
C CYS A 39 -10.08 0.82 -0.65
N PHE A 40 -8.99 1.51 -0.95
CA PHE A 40 -8.84 2.21 -2.23
C PHE A 40 -8.74 1.20 -3.36
N SER A 41 -9.30 1.53 -4.53
CA SER A 41 -9.23 0.66 -5.71
C SER A 41 -7.91 0.78 -6.44
N GLU A 42 -7.29 1.96 -6.42
CA GLU A 42 -6.00 2.24 -7.04
C GLU A 42 -5.19 3.17 -6.15
N PHE A 43 -3.91 2.83 -5.95
CA PHE A 43 -2.96 3.71 -5.29
C PHE A 43 -1.64 3.69 -6.05
N HIS A 44 -1.22 4.86 -6.52
CA HIS A 44 0.02 5.04 -7.29
C HIS A 44 0.14 4.11 -8.52
N GLY A 45 -0.99 3.78 -9.16
CA GLY A 45 -1.02 2.89 -10.34
C GLY A 45 -0.97 1.40 -10.02
N VAL A 46 -1.06 1.02 -8.74
CA VAL A 46 -1.25 -0.37 -8.31
C VAL A 46 -2.72 -0.56 -7.95
N GLU A 47 -3.34 -1.60 -8.50
CA GLU A 47 -4.71 -1.97 -8.15
C GLU A 47 -4.74 -2.69 -6.79
N TYR A 48 -5.72 -2.35 -5.95
CA TYR A 48 -5.93 -2.97 -4.65
C TYR A 48 -7.30 -3.63 -4.58
N ASP A 49 -7.47 -4.61 -3.69
CA ASP A 49 -8.75 -5.25 -3.49
C ASP A 49 -9.70 -4.32 -2.73
N ASP A 50 -10.59 -3.68 -3.48
CA ASP A 50 -11.59 -2.77 -2.95
C ASP A 50 -12.73 -3.50 -2.23
N THR A 51 -12.85 -4.83 -2.33
CA THR A 51 -13.93 -5.58 -1.65
C THR A 51 -13.80 -5.58 -0.13
N GLN A 52 -12.61 -5.23 0.36
CA GLN A 52 -12.25 -5.23 1.77
C GLN A 52 -12.35 -3.82 2.38
N ASN A 53 -12.30 -3.78 3.70
CA ASN A 53 -12.39 -2.53 4.47
C ASN A 53 -11.15 -2.31 5.34
N ALA A 54 -10.72 -1.05 5.40
CA ALA A 54 -9.79 -0.53 6.39
C ALA A 54 -10.55 -0.03 7.61
N SER A 55 -9.88 0.00 8.76
CA SER A 55 -10.49 0.49 10.00
C SER A 55 -9.57 1.36 10.84
N ARG A 56 -10.11 2.37 11.52
CA ARG A 56 -9.35 3.26 12.42
C ARG A 56 -10.16 3.55 13.67
N LEU A 57 -9.52 3.47 14.83
CA LEU A 57 -10.19 3.67 16.12
C LEU A 57 -10.17 5.15 16.51
N CYS A 58 -11.36 5.68 16.82
CA CYS A 58 -11.56 6.97 17.46
C CYS A 58 -11.72 6.75 18.98
N MET A 59 -10.85 7.34 19.79
CA MET A 59 -10.86 7.20 21.24
C MET A 59 -10.89 8.58 21.88
N GLU A 60 -11.92 8.86 22.68
CA GLU A 60 -12.06 10.13 23.43
C GLU A 60 -11.87 11.42 22.61
N GLY A 61 -12.26 11.39 21.32
CA GLY A 61 -12.15 12.54 20.42
C GLY A 61 -10.83 12.65 19.66
N GLU A 62 -9.89 11.75 19.92
CA GLU A 62 -8.65 11.65 19.17
C GLU A 62 -8.57 10.36 18.34
N TRP A 63 -7.95 10.48 17.18
CA TRP A 63 -7.61 9.33 16.36
C TRP A 63 -6.38 8.61 16.90
N ARG A 64 -6.44 7.28 16.95
CA ARG A 64 -5.25 6.47 17.23
C ARG A 64 -4.17 6.70 16.17
N ASN A 65 -2.91 6.59 16.57
CA ASN A 65 -1.76 6.85 15.70
C ASN A 65 -1.63 5.87 14.50
N TYR A 66 -2.41 4.78 14.48
CA TYR A 66 -2.38 3.81 13.39
C TYR A 66 -3.78 3.54 12.82
N SER A 67 -3.82 3.31 11.52
CA SER A 67 -4.96 2.77 10.78
C SER A 67 -4.69 1.30 10.47
N ASN A 68 -5.70 0.45 10.59
CA ASN A 68 -5.62 -0.97 10.25
C ASN A 68 -5.99 -1.17 8.78
N TYR A 69 -4.96 -1.43 7.96
CA TYR A 69 -5.04 -1.75 6.55
C TYR A 69 -4.77 -3.23 6.24
N ALA A 70 -4.83 -4.12 7.24
CA ALA A 70 -4.42 -5.51 7.08
C ALA A 70 -5.17 -6.27 5.96
N ASN A 71 -6.39 -5.83 5.64
CA ASN A 71 -7.21 -6.44 4.61
C ASN A 71 -7.08 -5.75 3.23
N CYS A 72 -6.39 -4.61 3.14
CA CYS A 72 -6.17 -3.90 1.88
C CYS A 72 -4.93 -4.46 1.19
N THR A 73 -5.08 -5.59 0.51
CA THR A 73 -4.01 -6.22 -0.26
C THR A 73 -4.02 -5.75 -1.70
N GLU A 74 -2.84 -5.69 -2.32
CA GLU A 74 -2.72 -5.50 -3.75
C GLU A 74 -3.53 -6.58 -4.48
N ARG A 75 -4.33 -6.16 -5.46
CA ARG A 75 -4.94 -7.09 -6.40
C ARG A 75 -3.79 -7.48 -7.32
N ILE A 76 -3.35 -8.74 -7.25
CA ILE A 76 -2.32 -9.27 -8.15
C ILE A 76 -2.93 -9.38 -9.56
N THR A 77 -3.11 -8.25 -10.22
CA THR A 77 -3.46 -8.12 -11.63
C THR A 77 -2.18 -7.79 -12.36
N ASN A 78 -1.53 -8.86 -12.83
CA ASN A 78 -0.42 -8.86 -13.76
C ASN A 78 0.93 -8.46 -13.17
N VAL A 79 1.86 -9.43 -13.21
CA VAL A 79 3.31 -9.22 -13.17
C VAL A 79 3.64 -7.95 -13.94
N SER A 80 4.20 -6.96 -13.26
CA SER A 80 4.50 -5.69 -13.90
C SER A 80 5.43 -5.93 -15.10
N PRO A 81 5.25 -5.24 -16.24
CA PRO A 81 6.15 -5.40 -17.40
C PRO A 81 7.63 -5.17 -17.04
N THR A 82 7.85 -4.36 -16.01
CA THR A 82 9.16 -4.09 -15.39
C THR A 82 9.73 -5.30 -14.66
N ASP A 83 8.92 -6.13 -14.01
CA ASP A 83 9.37 -7.37 -13.37
C ASP A 83 9.75 -8.42 -14.40
N VAL A 84 8.99 -8.54 -15.49
CA VAL A 84 9.31 -9.47 -16.59
C VAL A 84 10.65 -9.07 -17.23
N THR A 85 10.84 -7.79 -17.50
CA THR A 85 12.07 -7.26 -18.08
C THR A 85 13.25 -7.48 -17.13
N SER A 86 13.07 -7.20 -15.84
CA SER A 86 14.10 -7.42 -14.81
C SER A 86 14.46 -8.91 -14.67
N LEU A 87 13.48 -9.81 -14.77
CA LEU A 87 13.68 -11.25 -14.74
C LEU A 87 14.50 -11.73 -15.95
N ILE A 88 14.22 -11.21 -17.15
CA ILE A 88 14.99 -11.51 -18.36
C ILE A 88 16.44 -11.05 -18.20
N TYR A 89 16.66 -9.81 -17.75
CA TYR A 89 18.03 -9.32 -17.50
C TYR A 89 18.75 -10.16 -16.44
N LEU A 90 18.10 -10.49 -15.33
CA LEU A 90 18.70 -11.28 -14.25
C LEU A 90 19.13 -12.67 -14.72
N SER A 91 18.27 -13.37 -15.46
CA SER A 91 18.59 -14.69 -16.02
C SER A 91 19.71 -14.61 -17.06
N GLY A 92 19.71 -13.60 -17.93
CA GLY A 92 20.75 -13.37 -18.92
C GLY A 92 22.12 -13.09 -18.31
N TYR A 93 22.18 -12.22 -17.29
CA TYR A 93 23.43 -11.94 -16.58
C TYR A 93 23.96 -13.16 -15.83
N SER A 94 23.08 -13.98 -15.25
CA SER A 94 23.47 -15.21 -14.56
C SER A 94 24.14 -16.21 -15.51
N ILE A 95 23.56 -16.40 -16.70
CA ILE A 95 24.13 -17.29 -17.74
C ILE A 95 25.48 -16.75 -18.24
N SER A 96 25.56 -15.44 -18.49
CA SER A 96 26.78 -14.79 -18.97
C SER A 96 27.93 -14.92 -17.96
N LEU A 97 27.63 -14.71 -16.67
CA LEU A 97 28.59 -14.82 -15.58
C LEU A 97 29.06 -16.26 -15.38
N ALA A 98 28.17 -17.25 -15.51
CA ALA A 98 28.53 -18.67 -15.47
C ALA A 98 29.47 -19.04 -16.65
N ALA A 99 29.15 -18.60 -17.86
CA ALA A 99 29.98 -18.85 -19.03
C ALA A 99 31.38 -18.21 -18.91
N LEU A 100 31.43 -16.96 -18.44
CA LEU A 100 32.70 -16.25 -18.23
C LEU A 100 33.54 -16.90 -17.13
N SER A 101 32.90 -17.34 -16.04
CA SER A 101 33.56 -18.08 -14.97
C SER A 101 34.21 -19.38 -15.47
N LEU A 102 33.48 -20.16 -16.29
CA LEU A 102 34.03 -21.39 -16.90
C LEU A 102 35.21 -21.09 -17.84
N ALA A 103 35.12 -20.02 -18.64
CA ALA A 103 36.22 -19.64 -19.54
C ALA A 103 37.49 -19.27 -18.76
N VAL A 104 37.35 -18.44 -17.72
CA VAL A 104 38.47 -18.04 -16.84
C VAL A 104 39.07 -19.27 -16.16
N PHE A 105 38.24 -20.21 -15.70
CA PHE A 105 38.71 -21.44 -15.08
C PHE A 105 39.62 -22.25 -16.02
N VAL A 106 39.22 -22.41 -17.29
CA VAL A 106 40.04 -23.12 -18.28
C VAL A 106 41.37 -22.39 -18.52
N PHE A 107 41.35 -21.06 -18.67
CA PHE A 107 42.56 -20.25 -18.89
C PHE A 107 43.56 -20.24 -17.72
N LEU A 108 43.10 -20.48 -16.49
CA LEU A 108 43.97 -20.52 -15.31
C LEU A 108 44.47 -21.94 -15.01
N TYR A 109 43.73 -22.95 -15.43
CA TYR A 109 44.09 -24.35 -15.22
C TYR A 109 45.05 -24.88 -16.29
N PHE A 110 44.90 -24.42 -17.53
CA PHE A 110 45.83 -24.69 -18.64
C PHE A 110 46.81 -23.54 -18.84
#